data_AF-A0A224XZ48-F1
#
_entry.id   AF-A0A224XZ48-F1
#
_cell.length_a   1.000
_cell.length_b   1.000
_cell.length_c   1.000
_cell.angle_alpha   90.00
_cell.angle_beta   90.00
_cell.angle_gamma   90.00
#
_symmetry.space_group_name_H-M   'P 1'
#
loop_
_entity.id
_entity.type
_entity.pdbx_description
1 polymer ?
#
loop_
_entity_poly.entity_id
_entity_poly.type
_entity_poly.pdbx_seq_one_letter_code
_entity_poly.pdbx_strand_id
1 'polypeptide(L)'
;WFSENGRQVLTDLLLYADKDPKDFLIAYEEMLIFLQDDNVWPDIEKELSMKGVKAMTFYDVVLDYILMDAFEDLESPPSSVTAVVQNRWLSNGFKESALATAVWSVLKAKRRMLTYPNGFMAHFYSISEQMSPLMAWGFLGPDDNLREICQFFKMEIMGFLMDIFSFQKSRFITVEELAEDILKHSK
;
A
#
# COMPACT_ATOMS: atom_id res chain seq x y z
N TRP A 1 -12.67 -1.32 -11.83
CA TRP A 1 -12.56 0.12 -11.54
C TRP A 1 -11.46 0.38 -10.53
N PHE A 2 -11.52 -0.18 -9.31
CA PHE A 2 -10.47 0.00 -8.29
C PHE A 2 -9.07 -0.45 -8.74
N SER A 3 -8.96 -1.59 -9.42
CA SER A 3 -7.67 -2.06 -9.97
C SER A 3 -7.06 -1.07 -10.97
N GLU A 4 -7.86 -0.51 -11.86
CA GLU A 4 -7.40 0.45 -12.86
C GLU A 4 -6.99 1.78 -12.23
N ASN A 5 -7.86 2.37 -11.40
CA ASN A 5 -7.59 3.65 -10.77
C ASN A 5 -6.45 3.55 -9.75
N GLY A 6 -6.40 2.45 -9.00
CA GLY A 6 -5.28 2.16 -8.10
C GLY A 6 -3.96 2.08 -8.86
N ARG A 7 -3.91 1.36 -9.99
CA ARG A 7 -2.71 1.32 -10.85
C ARG A 7 -2.32 2.71 -11.34
N GLN A 8 -3.27 3.50 -11.82
CA GLN A 8 -3.01 4.84 -12.33
C GLN A 8 -2.45 5.76 -11.23
N VAL A 9 -3.14 5.87 -10.08
CA VAL A 9 -2.74 6.73 -8.96
C VAL A 9 -1.35 6.38 -8.45
N LEU A 10 -1.04 5.09 -8.26
CA LEU A 10 0.26 4.65 -7.77
C LEU A 10 1.37 4.88 -8.82
N THR A 11 1.05 4.73 -10.11
CA THR A 11 1.98 5.06 -11.21
C THR A 11 2.28 6.56 -11.25
N ASP A 12 1.26 7.40 -11.11
CA ASP A 12 1.43 8.85 -11.11
C ASP A 12 2.25 9.32 -9.91
N LEU A 13 2.10 8.68 -8.73
CA LEU A 13 2.96 8.93 -7.57
C LEU A 13 4.42 8.57 -7.84
N LEU A 14 4.69 7.43 -8.49
CA LEU A 14 6.05 7.03 -8.89
C LEU A 14 6.67 8.05 -9.85
N LEU A 15 5.94 8.44 -10.88
CA LEU A 15 6.39 9.41 -11.86
C LEU A 15 6.62 10.79 -11.23
N TYR A 16 5.75 11.21 -10.30
CA TYR A 16 5.93 12.47 -9.57
C TYR A 16 7.22 12.46 -8.73
N ALA A 17 7.59 11.31 -8.18
CA ALA A 17 8.84 11.12 -7.43
C ALA A 17 10.07 10.85 -8.32
N ASP A 18 9.99 11.13 -9.63
CA ASP A 18 11.02 10.84 -10.63
C ASP A 18 11.50 9.36 -10.63
N LYS A 19 10.59 8.41 -10.38
CA LYS A 19 10.86 6.97 -10.42
C LYS A 19 10.34 6.34 -11.71
N ASP A 20 11.08 5.34 -12.20
CA ASP A 20 10.62 4.50 -13.31
C ASP A 20 9.51 3.55 -12.81
N PRO A 21 8.27 3.63 -13.34
CA PRO A 21 7.17 2.80 -12.88
C PRO A 21 7.18 1.39 -13.47
N LYS A 22 8.13 1.07 -14.37
CA LYS A 22 8.12 -0.20 -15.12
C LYS A 22 8.03 -1.44 -14.22
N ASP A 23 8.89 -1.55 -13.22
CA ASP A 23 8.94 -2.73 -12.35
C ASP A 23 7.68 -2.81 -11.46
N PHE A 24 7.13 -1.66 -11.07
CA PHE A 24 5.84 -1.60 -10.38
C PHE A 24 4.71 -2.11 -11.26
N LEU A 25 4.62 -1.65 -12.51
CA LEU A 25 3.57 -2.06 -13.44
C LEU A 25 3.62 -3.57 -13.73
N ILE A 26 4.82 -4.13 -13.89
CA ILE A 26 4.99 -5.58 -14.05
C ILE A 26 4.47 -6.31 -12.81
N ALA A 27 4.91 -5.93 -11.61
CA ALA A 27 4.49 -6.58 -10.37
C ALA A 27 2.97 -6.44 -10.12
N TYR A 28 2.39 -5.29 -10.45
CA TYR A 28 0.96 -5.03 -10.33
C TYR A 28 0.15 -5.92 -11.27
N GLU A 29 0.57 -6.03 -12.53
CA GLU A 29 -0.12 -6.88 -13.51
C GLU A 29 0.02 -8.37 -13.16
N GLU A 30 1.20 -8.81 -12.71
CA GLU A 30 1.39 -10.18 -12.23
C GLU A 30 0.47 -10.53 -11.06
N MET A 31 0.26 -9.60 -10.12
CA MET A 31 -0.72 -9.77 -9.05
C MET A 31 -2.14 -9.89 -9.60
N LEU A 32 -2.54 -9.04 -10.55
CA LEU A 32 -3.88 -9.11 -11.15
C LEU A 32 -4.12 -10.44 -11.88
N ILE A 33 -3.12 -10.91 -12.63
CA ILE A 33 -3.17 -12.21 -13.32
C ILE A 33 -3.29 -13.35 -12.30
N PHE A 34 -2.49 -13.32 -11.22
CA PHE A 34 -2.55 -14.30 -10.15
C PHE A 34 -3.95 -14.37 -9.50
N LEU A 35 -4.58 -13.22 -9.25
CA LEU A 35 -5.91 -13.14 -8.64
C LEU A 35 -7.06 -13.60 -9.57
N GLN A 36 -6.80 -13.79 -10.87
CA GLN A 36 -7.80 -14.34 -11.81
C GLN A 36 -7.94 -15.87 -11.73
N ASP A 37 -7.00 -16.57 -11.08
CA ASP A 37 -7.09 -18.01 -10.91
C ASP A 37 -7.95 -18.37 -9.68
N ASP A 38 -9.14 -18.93 -9.90
CA ASP A 38 -10.04 -19.32 -8.82
C ASP A 38 -9.42 -20.36 -7.86
N ASN A 39 -8.41 -21.10 -8.30
CA ASN A 39 -7.77 -22.15 -7.51
C ASN A 39 -6.84 -21.60 -6.42
N VAL A 40 -6.40 -20.34 -6.50
CA VAL A 40 -5.45 -19.79 -5.53
C VAL A 40 -6.14 -19.27 -4.25
N TRP A 41 -7.42 -18.90 -4.33
CA TRP A 41 -8.16 -18.25 -3.24
C TRP A 41 -8.15 -18.99 -1.89
N PRO A 42 -8.28 -20.33 -1.83
CA PRO A 42 -8.18 -21.04 -0.55
C PRO A 42 -6.84 -20.85 0.15
N ASP A 43 -5.74 -20.79 -0.60
CA ASP A 43 -4.40 -20.55 -0.05
C ASP A 43 -4.23 -19.07 0.33
N ILE A 44 -4.78 -18.14 -0.45
CA ILE A 44 -4.79 -16.70 -0.10
C ILE A 44 -5.53 -16.47 1.22
N GLU A 45 -6.73 -17.04 1.39
CA GLU A 45 -7.53 -16.90 2.60
C GLU A 45 -6.79 -17.46 3.82
N LYS A 46 -6.14 -18.61 3.67
CA LYS A 46 -5.32 -19.20 4.73
C LYS A 46 -4.10 -18.34 5.06
N GLU A 47 -3.44 -17.76 4.07
CA GLU A 47 -2.31 -16.85 4.27
C GLU A 47 -2.72 -15.56 5.00
N LEU A 48 -3.82 -14.93 4.57
CA LEU A 48 -4.30 -13.65 5.12
C LEU A 48 -4.95 -13.81 6.51
N SER A 49 -5.66 -14.91 6.75
CA SER A 49 -6.24 -15.18 8.08
C SER A 49 -5.16 -15.36 9.16
N MET A 50 -4.01 -15.95 8.82
CA MET A 50 -2.84 -16.01 9.71
C MET A 50 -2.23 -14.64 9.99
N LYS A 51 -2.53 -13.63 9.16
CA LYS A 51 -2.13 -12.23 9.33
C LYS A 51 -3.20 -11.39 10.03
N GLY A 52 -4.31 -11.99 10.43
CA GLY A 52 -5.38 -11.32 11.19
C GLY A 52 -6.51 -10.76 10.33
N VAL A 53 -6.44 -10.87 9.01
CA VAL A 53 -7.52 -10.46 8.09
C VAL A 53 -8.77 -11.28 8.39
N LYS A 54 -9.89 -10.58 8.65
CA LYS A 54 -11.14 -11.20 9.12
C LYS A 54 -12.02 -11.71 7.98
N ALA A 55 -12.08 -10.98 6.89
CA ALA A 55 -12.87 -11.35 5.73
C ALA A 55 -12.10 -11.05 4.44
N MET A 56 -12.35 -11.86 3.42
CA MET A 56 -11.70 -11.75 2.11
C MET A 56 -12.36 -10.68 1.24
N THR A 57 -12.58 -9.49 1.81
CA THR A 57 -13.16 -8.35 1.10
C THR A 57 -12.07 -7.38 0.66
N PHE A 58 -12.37 -6.56 -0.35
CA PHE A 58 -11.48 -5.47 -0.75
C PHE A 58 -11.18 -4.52 0.43
N TYR A 59 -12.16 -4.27 1.30
CA TYR A 59 -12.02 -3.34 2.41
C TYR A 59 -11.07 -3.88 3.48
N ASP A 60 -11.26 -5.13 3.91
CA ASP A 60 -10.40 -5.75 4.93
C ASP A 60 -8.97 -6.01 4.42
N VAL A 61 -8.82 -6.41 3.16
CA VAL A 61 -7.51 -6.75 2.61
C VAL A 61 -6.75 -5.52 2.15
N VAL A 62 -7.36 -4.69 1.30
CA VAL A 62 -6.64 -3.59 0.63
C VAL A 62 -6.66 -2.33 1.48
N LEU A 63 -7.81 -1.93 2.02
CA LEU A 63 -7.87 -0.69 2.76
C LEU A 63 -7.31 -0.86 4.16
N ASP A 64 -7.81 -1.83 4.92
CA ASP A 64 -7.40 -2.05 6.31
C ASP A 64 -5.98 -2.67 6.38
N TYR A 65 -5.83 -3.93 6.01
CA TYR A 65 -4.56 -4.65 6.19
C TYR A 65 -3.38 -4.08 5.37
N ILE A 66 -3.60 -3.50 4.19
CA ILE A 66 -2.50 -2.97 3.37
C ILE A 66 -2.29 -1.47 3.61
N LEU A 67 -3.30 -0.64 3.38
CA LEU A 67 -3.11 0.81 3.38
C LEU A 67 -3.06 1.38 4.80
N MET A 68 -3.98 0.99 5.68
CA MET A 68 -4.01 1.51 7.06
C MET A 68 -2.78 1.09 7.85
N ASP A 69 -2.42 -0.20 7.83
CA ASP A 69 -1.19 -0.69 8.47
C ASP A 69 0.05 0.05 7.95
N ALA A 70 0.15 0.27 6.63
CA ALA A 70 1.28 1.01 6.05
C ALA A 70 1.33 2.47 6.51
N PHE A 71 0.18 3.14 6.64
CA PHE A 71 0.13 4.52 7.12
C PHE A 71 0.45 4.63 8.61
N GLU A 72 0.05 3.66 9.43
CA GLU A 72 0.39 3.61 10.85
C GLU A 72 1.90 3.38 11.06
N ASP A 73 2.49 2.44 10.30
CA ASP A 73 3.94 2.18 10.30
C ASP A 73 4.76 3.43 9.93
N LEU A 74 4.23 4.28 9.04
CA LEU A 74 4.87 5.52 8.60
C LEU A 74 4.72 6.68 9.60
N GLU A 75 3.66 6.70 10.42
CA GLU A 75 3.50 7.70 11.48
C GLU A 75 4.44 7.45 12.66
N SER A 76 4.77 6.19 12.92
CA SER A 76 5.64 5.76 14.03
C SER A 76 6.87 5.00 13.53
N PRO A 77 7.74 5.62 12.71
CA PRO A 77 8.86 4.93 12.11
C PRO A 77 9.87 4.47 13.17
N PRO A 78 10.58 3.35 12.95
CA PRO A 78 11.63 2.89 13.85
C PRO A 78 12.74 3.95 14.05
N SER A 79 13.28 4.06 15.27
CA SER A 79 14.30 5.07 15.61
C SER A 79 15.53 5.01 14.70
N SER A 80 15.89 3.83 14.21
CA SER A 80 16.97 3.63 13.24
C SER A 80 16.71 4.32 11.90
N VAL A 81 15.47 4.31 11.43
CA VAL A 81 15.05 5.02 10.21
C VAL A 81 15.10 6.53 10.46
N THR A 82 14.49 6.98 11.55
CA THR A 82 14.46 8.41 11.94
C THR A 82 15.87 8.99 12.06
N ALA A 83 16.80 8.25 12.68
CA ALA A 83 18.18 8.68 12.85
C ALA A 83 18.92 8.92 11.53
N VAL A 84 18.66 8.10 10.49
CA VAL A 84 19.27 8.28 9.17
C VAL A 84 18.64 9.46 8.43
N VAL A 85 17.30 9.50 8.39
CA VAL A 85 16.56 10.50 7.61
C VAL A 85 16.76 11.92 8.16
N GLN A 86 16.80 12.07 9.50
CA GLN A 86 16.99 13.37 10.15
C GLN A 86 18.46 13.81 10.24
N ASN A 87 19.43 12.98 9.83
CA ASN A 87 20.84 13.34 9.90
C ASN A 87 21.20 14.42 8.89
N ARG A 88 21.50 15.64 9.36
CA ARG A 88 21.82 16.79 8.51
C ARG A 88 23.16 16.67 7.75
N TRP A 89 24.03 15.75 8.17
CA TRP A 89 25.34 15.52 7.57
C TRP A 89 25.32 14.53 6.41
N LEU A 90 24.19 13.80 6.22
CA LEU A 90 24.00 12.86 5.12
C LEU A 90 23.32 13.54 3.95
N SER A 91 23.76 13.24 2.72
CA SER A 91 23.09 13.71 1.51
C SER A 91 21.72 13.05 1.33
N ASN A 92 20.81 13.73 0.65
CA ASN A 92 19.46 13.19 0.41
C ASN A 92 19.51 11.89 -0.39
N GLY A 93 20.33 11.81 -1.44
CA GLY A 93 20.50 10.57 -2.20
C GLY A 93 21.04 9.40 -1.36
N PHE A 94 21.90 9.67 -0.38
CA PHE A 94 22.34 8.63 0.56
C PHE A 94 21.21 8.17 1.47
N LYS A 95 20.44 9.11 2.05
CA LYS A 95 19.30 8.79 2.93
C LYS A 95 18.26 7.95 2.20
N GLU A 96 17.91 8.35 0.98
CA GLU A 96 16.95 7.66 0.13
C GLU A 96 17.43 6.25 -0.21
N SER A 97 18.69 6.10 -0.63
CA SER A 97 19.28 4.79 -0.92
C SER A 97 19.34 3.89 0.31
N ALA A 98 19.67 4.45 1.48
CA ALA A 98 19.68 3.71 2.74
C ALA A 98 18.28 3.23 3.13
N LEU A 99 17.26 4.08 2.95
CA LEU A 99 15.86 3.73 3.19
C LEU A 99 15.38 2.62 2.26
N ALA A 100 15.64 2.74 0.96
CA ALA A 100 15.33 1.70 -0.02
C ALA A 100 16.03 0.37 0.32
N THR A 101 17.30 0.41 0.71
CA THR A 101 18.07 -0.78 1.12
C THR A 101 17.51 -1.42 2.39
N ALA A 102 17.07 -0.61 3.36
CA ALA A 102 16.45 -1.11 4.59
C ALA A 102 15.13 -1.82 4.30
N VAL A 103 14.25 -1.19 3.52
CA VAL A 103 12.97 -1.77 3.07
C VAL A 103 13.21 -3.08 2.32
N TRP A 104 14.13 -3.07 1.35
CA TRP A 104 14.50 -4.26 0.59
C TRP A 104 14.99 -5.39 1.48
N SER A 105 15.84 -5.09 2.46
CA SER A 105 16.37 -6.09 3.40
C SER A 105 15.25 -6.74 4.22
N VAL A 106 14.28 -5.94 4.67
CA VAL A 106 13.10 -6.42 5.41
C VAL A 106 12.23 -7.30 4.51
N LEU A 107 11.89 -6.85 3.30
CA LEU A 107 11.07 -7.60 2.36
C LEU A 107 11.74 -8.92 1.96
N LYS A 108 13.06 -8.91 1.73
CA LYS A 108 13.83 -10.12 1.44
C LYS A 108 13.82 -11.11 2.61
N ALA A 109 13.91 -10.63 3.85
CA ALA A 109 13.78 -11.49 5.03
C ALA A 109 12.37 -12.07 5.15
N LYS A 110 11.33 -11.25 4.97
CA LYS A 110 9.92 -11.69 4.98
C LYS A 110 9.64 -12.73 3.89
N ARG A 111 10.15 -12.54 2.67
CA ARG A 111 10.02 -13.51 1.55
C ARG A 111 10.56 -14.90 1.91
N ARG A 112 11.68 -14.98 2.63
CA ARG A 112 12.28 -16.27 3.05
C ARG A 112 11.43 -17.03 4.08
N MET A 113 10.52 -16.34 4.75
CA MET A 113 9.64 -16.90 5.78
C MET A 113 8.24 -17.20 5.25
N LEU A 114 7.99 -17.01 3.95
CA LEU A 114 6.68 -17.30 3.37
C LEU A 114 6.39 -18.79 3.36
N THR A 115 5.20 -19.15 3.84
CA THR A 115 4.67 -20.51 3.73
C THR A 115 4.38 -20.86 2.26
N TYR A 116 3.93 -19.87 1.48
CA TYR A 116 3.63 -20.00 0.07
C TYR A 116 4.60 -19.14 -0.75
N PRO A 117 5.65 -19.73 -1.36
CA PRO A 117 6.70 -18.97 -2.05
C PRO A 117 6.19 -18.12 -3.24
N ASN A 118 5.09 -18.55 -3.84
CA ASN A 118 4.37 -17.85 -4.92
C ASN A 118 2.93 -17.51 -4.51
N GLY A 119 2.69 -17.31 -3.20
CA GLY A 119 1.38 -16.93 -2.67
C GLY A 119 1.10 -15.43 -2.84
N PHE A 120 -0.03 -14.99 -2.28
CA PHE A 120 -0.44 -13.59 -2.32
C PHE A 120 0.63 -12.67 -1.74
N MET A 121 1.24 -13.03 -0.61
CA MET A 121 2.28 -12.19 -0.01
C MET A 121 3.53 -12.08 -0.88
N ALA A 122 3.85 -13.10 -1.68
CA ALA A 122 4.99 -13.03 -2.58
C ALA A 122 4.78 -11.97 -3.67
N HIS A 123 3.58 -11.96 -4.27
CA HIS A 123 3.17 -10.92 -5.23
C HIS A 123 3.05 -9.54 -4.57
N PHE A 124 2.47 -9.47 -3.37
CA PHE A 124 2.33 -8.22 -2.62
C PHE A 124 3.70 -7.61 -2.27
N TYR A 125 4.68 -8.44 -1.88
CA TYR A 125 6.03 -7.96 -1.62
C TYR A 125 6.74 -7.46 -2.88
N SER A 126 6.41 -7.97 -4.08
CA SER A 126 6.94 -7.43 -5.35
C SER A 126 6.44 -6.03 -5.62
N ILE A 127 5.16 -5.75 -5.34
CA ILE A 127 4.59 -4.39 -5.41
C ILE A 127 5.21 -3.49 -4.32
N SER A 128 5.30 -4.01 -3.09
CA SER A 128 5.83 -3.28 -1.93
C SER A 128 7.29 -2.87 -2.12
N GLU A 129 8.09 -3.66 -2.85
CA GLU A 129 9.49 -3.36 -3.14
C GLU A 129 9.67 -2.05 -3.92
N GLN A 130 8.65 -1.66 -4.70
CA GLN A 130 8.63 -0.40 -5.44
C GLN A 130 7.94 0.72 -4.65
N MET A 131 6.80 0.42 -4.02
CA MET A 131 5.98 1.44 -3.37
C MET A 131 6.48 1.81 -1.97
N SER A 132 6.91 0.86 -1.15
CA SER A 132 7.28 1.14 0.24
C SER A 132 8.48 2.09 0.38
N PRO A 133 9.55 2.00 -0.44
CA PRO A 133 10.62 3.00 -0.42
C PRO A 133 10.13 4.40 -0.79
N LEU A 134 9.29 4.51 -1.83
CA LEU A 134 8.71 5.79 -2.25
C LEU A 134 7.87 6.39 -1.14
N MET A 135 6.99 5.62 -0.52
CA MET A 135 6.13 6.11 0.56
C MET A 135 6.98 6.52 1.76
N ALA A 136 7.93 5.70 2.19
CA ALA A 136 8.80 6.06 3.30
C ALA A 136 9.61 7.34 3.00
N TRP A 137 10.09 7.51 1.77
CA TRP A 137 10.80 8.72 1.36
C TRP A 137 9.87 9.94 1.27
N GLY A 138 8.67 9.78 0.74
CA GLY A 138 7.70 10.88 0.64
C GLY A 138 7.21 11.34 2.00
N PHE A 139 6.95 10.43 2.95
CA PHE A 139 6.49 10.81 4.28
C PHE A 139 7.59 11.36 5.19
N LEU A 140 8.78 10.76 5.14
CA LEU A 140 9.86 11.05 6.11
C LEU A 140 10.96 11.94 5.53
N GLY A 141 11.10 11.96 4.21
CA GLY A 141 12.14 12.67 3.51
C GLY A 141 12.03 14.20 3.60
N PRO A 142 13.06 14.91 3.10
CA PRO A 142 13.15 16.36 3.18
C PRO A 142 12.44 17.09 2.03
N ASP A 143 11.84 16.39 1.07
CA ASP A 143 11.10 16.99 -0.04
C ASP A 143 9.68 17.34 0.40
N ASP A 144 9.43 18.65 0.57
CA ASP A 144 8.14 19.15 1.05
C ASP A 144 7.01 18.91 0.04
N ASN A 145 7.28 18.98 -1.27
CA ASN A 145 6.27 18.80 -2.32
C ASN A 145 5.82 17.34 -2.39
N LEU A 146 6.79 16.42 -2.42
CA LEU A 146 6.49 14.99 -2.40
C LEU A 146 5.75 14.60 -1.11
N ARG A 147 6.14 15.19 0.03
CA ARG A 147 5.45 14.96 1.30
C ARG A 147 4.02 15.46 1.27
N GLU A 148 3.75 16.63 0.72
CA GLU A 148 2.39 17.17 0.59
C GLU A 148 1.50 16.24 -0.24
N ILE A 149 2.01 15.71 -1.35
CA ILE A 149 1.26 14.77 -2.20
C ILE A 149 1.03 13.42 -1.51
N CYS A 150 2.04 12.88 -0.82
CA CYS A 150 1.87 11.64 -0.05
C CYS A 150 0.84 11.82 1.09
N GLN A 151 0.86 12.97 1.77
CA GLN A 151 -0.15 13.31 2.78
C GLN A 151 -1.53 13.48 2.17
N PHE A 152 -1.64 14.14 1.02
CA PHE A 152 -2.90 14.26 0.29
C PHE A 152 -3.46 12.89 -0.08
N PHE A 153 -2.65 12.00 -0.67
CA PHE A 153 -3.05 10.64 -0.98
C PHE A 153 -3.58 9.89 0.25
N LYS A 154 -2.87 9.97 1.38
CA LYS A 154 -3.33 9.38 2.64
C LYS A 154 -4.65 9.97 3.12
N MET A 155 -4.82 11.29 3.06
CA MET A 155 -6.06 11.95 3.47
C MET A 155 -7.24 11.53 2.61
N GLU A 156 -7.06 11.36 1.30
CA GLU A 156 -8.12 10.88 0.40
C GLU A 156 -8.54 9.44 0.74
N ILE A 157 -7.59 8.54 0.98
CA ILE A 157 -7.89 7.16 1.39
C ILE A 157 -8.61 7.12 2.75
N MET A 158 -8.13 7.92 3.72
CA MET A 158 -8.76 8.03 5.05
C MET A 158 -10.17 8.61 4.95
N GLY A 159 -10.35 9.67 4.15
CA GLY A 159 -11.65 10.29 3.90
C GLY A 159 -12.64 9.30 3.28
N PHE A 160 -12.19 8.54 2.26
CA PHE A 160 -12.99 7.48 1.66
C PHE A 160 -13.42 6.44 2.69
N LEU A 161 -12.50 5.95 3.54
CA LEU A 161 -12.82 5.01 4.61
C LEU A 161 -13.84 5.59 5.60
N MET A 162 -13.64 6.82 6.05
CA MET A 162 -14.57 7.50 6.96
C MET A 162 -15.98 7.63 6.35
N ASP A 163 -16.06 7.88 5.05
CA ASP A 163 -17.33 8.05 4.35
C ASP A 163 -18.10 6.74 4.20
N ILE A 164 -17.41 5.62 3.97
CA ILE A 164 -18.01 4.28 3.98
C ILE A 164 -18.71 4.00 5.31
N PHE A 165 -18.08 4.34 6.44
CA PHE A 165 -18.61 4.05 7.78
C PHE A 165 -19.50 5.14 8.38
N SER A 166 -19.76 6.22 7.65
CA SER A 166 -20.57 7.34 8.13
C SER A 166 -22.06 7.09 7.93
N PHE A 167 -22.83 7.02 9.04
CA PHE A 167 -24.30 6.95 9.00
C PHE A 167 -24.97 8.18 8.36
N GLN A 168 -24.23 9.28 8.16
CA GLN A 168 -24.73 10.47 7.48
C GLN A 168 -24.50 10.44 5.97
N LYS A 169 -23.50 9.66 5.52
CA LYS A 169 -23.09 9.62 4.11
C LYS A 169 -23.39 8.28 3.42
N SER A 170 -23.58 7.22 4.19
CA SER A 170 -23.81 5.86 3.69
C SER A 170 -25.10 5.27 4.28
N ARG A 171 -25.93 4.70 3.41
CA ARG A 171 -27.17 4.04 3.80
C ARG A 171 -26.92 2.56 4.11
N PHE A 172 -27.13 2.16 5.36
CA PHE A 172 -26.97 0.77 5.83
C PHE A 172 -28.30 -0.01 5.87
N ILE A 173 -29.23 0.27 4.95
CA ILE A 173 -30.57 -0.33 4.94
C ILE A 173 -30.57 -1.62 4.12
N THR A 174 -30.01 -1.60 2.91
CA THR A 174 -29.80 -2.78 2.07
C THR A 174 -28.38 -2.80 1.50
N VAL A 175 -27.96 -3.97 1.00
CA VAL A 175 -26.63 -4.16 0.40
C VAL A 175 -26.48 -3.31 -0.86
N GLU A 176 -27.55 -3.19 -1.65
CA GLU A 176 -27.57 -2.44 -2.90
C GLU A 176 -27.40 -0.93 -2.65
N GLU A 177 -28.10 -0.38 -1.67
CA GLU A 177 -27.96 1.05 -1.33
C GLU A 177 -26.57 1.37 -0.80
N LEU A 178 -26.01 0.49 0.04
CA LEU A 178 -24.65 0.64 0.54
C LEU A 178 -23.63 0.56 -0.61
N ALA A 179 -23.78 -0.40 -1.54
CA ALA A 179 -22.90 -0.54 -2.68
C ALA A 179 -22.93 0.70 -3.60
N GLU A 180 -24.10 1.28 -3.83
CA GLU A 180 -24.24 2.54 -4.56
C GLU A 180 -23.52 3.70 -3.87
N ASP A 181 -23.66 3.82 -2.56
CA ASP A 181 -23.05 4.91 -1.80
C ASP A 181 -21.52 4.76 -1.74
N ILE A 182 -21.00 3.55 -1.54
CA ILE A 182 -19.55 3.30 -1.60
C ILE A 182 -18.97 3.65 -2.99
N LEU A 183 -19.68 3.29 -4.07
CA LEU A 183 -19.23 3.64 -5.42
C LEU A 183 -19.30 5.15 -5.70
N LYS A 184 -20.15 5.91 -5.01
CA LYS A 184 -20.17 7.37 -5.09
C LYS A 184 -19.00 7.97 -4.33
N HIS A 185 -18.66 7.45 -3.15
CA HIS A 185 -17.52 7.91 -2.35
C HIS A 185 -16.18 7.62 -3.03
N SER A 186 -16.12 6.62 -3.90
CA SER A 186 -14.89 6.26 -4.61
C SER A 186 -14.61 7.14 -5.83
N LYS A 187 -15.50 8.05 -6.23
CA LYS A 187 -15.36 8.88 -7.43
C LYS A 187 -14.94 10.31 -7.09
#